data_AF-A0A6N8NHL3-F1
#
_entry.id   AF-A0A6N8NHL3-F1
#
_cell.length_a   1.000
_cell.length_b   1.000
_cell.length_c   1.000
_cell.angle_alpha   90.00
_cell.angle_beta   90.00
_cell.angle_gamma   90.00
#
_symmetry.space_group_name_H-M   'P 1'
#
loop_
_entity.id
_entity.type
_entity.pdbx_description
1 polymer ?
#
loop_
_entity_poly.entity_id
_entity_poly.type
_entity_poly.pdbx_seq_one_letter_code
_entity_poly.pdbx_strand_id
1 'polypeptide(L)'
;MSFDIAKYPTLALVDSTQELRLLPKESLPKLCDELRRYLLDSVSRSSGHFASGLGTVELTVALHYVYNTPFDQLIWDVGHQAYPHKILTGRRDKIGTIRQKGGLHPFPWRGESEYDVLSVGHSSTSISAGIGIAVAA
;
A
#
# COMPACT_ATOMS: atom_id res chain seq x y z
N MET A 1 15.99 6.29 3.44
CA MET A 1 15.76 7.37 4.42
C MET A 1 15.14 6.73 5.64
N SER A 2 15.52 7.17 6.85
CA SER A 2 14.84 6.73 8.07
C SER A 2 13.45 7.36 8.15
N PHE A 3 12.46 6.63 8.65
CA PHE A 3 11.14 7.17 8.96
C PHE A 3 11.26 8.20 10.10
N ASP A 4 10.57 9.34 9.97
CA ASP A 4 10.59 10.44 10.94
C ASP A 4 9.25 10.50 11.70
N ILE A 5 9.26 9.96 12.92
CA ILE A 5 8.07 9.89 13.79
C ILE A 5 7.56 11.29 14.15
N ALA A 6 8.44 12.27 14.31
CA ALA A 6 8.02 13.64 14.64
C ALA A 6 7.25 14.27 13.48
N LYS A 7 7.60 13.91 12.24
CA LYS A 7 6.93 14.41 11.03
C LYS A 7 5.65 13.64 10.69
N TYR A 8 5.59 12.35 11.02
CA TYR A 8 4.45 11.46 10.71
C TYR A 8 3.92 10.72 11.94
N PRO A 9 3.48 11.44 13.00
CA PRO A 9 3.13 10.83 14.27
C PRO A 9 1.91 9.90 14.22
N THR A 10 0.97 10.13 13.30
CA THR A 10 -0.23 9.29 13.13
C THR A 10 0.09 8.06 12.28
N LEU A 11 0.87 8.22 11.22
CA LEU A 11 1.35 7.09 10.41
C LEU A 11 2.29 6.18 11.19
N ALA A 12 3.02 6.73 12.17
CA ALA A 12 3.88 5.96 13.07
C ALA A 12 3.10 4.95 13.93
N LEU A 13 1.80 5.18 14.16
CA LEU A 13 0.93 4.26 14.89
C LEU A 13 0.44 3.08 14.04
N VAL A 14 0.76 3.07 12.75
CA VAL A 14 0.26 2.09 11.78
C VAL A 14 1.44 1.36 11.14
N ASP A 15 1.94 0.33 11.82
CA ASP A 15 2.93 -0.60 11.27
C ASP A 15 2.27 -1.82 10.63
N SER A 16 1.00 -2.05 10.97
CA SER A 16 0.18 -3.15 10.49
C SER A 16 -1.27 -2.74 10.18
N THR A 17 -1.99 -3.56 9.41
CA THR A 17 -3.41 -3.31 9.12
C THR A 17 -4.29 -3.51 10.36
N GLN A 18 -3.83 -4.30 11.34
CA GLN A 18 -4.50 -4.47 12.63
C GLN A 18 -4.47 -3.16 13.42
N GLU A 19 -3.32 -2.50 13.52
CA GLU A 19 -3.19 -1.21 14.19
C GLU A 19 -3.96 -0.11 13.46
N LEU A 20 -3.98 -0.13 12.13
CA LEU A 20 -4.83 0.76 11.33
C LEU A 20 -6.28 0.69 11.78
N ARG A 21 -6.82 -0.52 11.98
CA ARG A 21 -8.21 -0.75 12.39
C ARG A 21 -8.50 -0.33 13.84
N LEU A 22 -7.47 -0.20 14.68
CA LEU A 22 -7.60 0.30 16.05
C LEU A 22 -7.67 1.83 16.12
N LEU A 23 -7.31 2.55 15.05
CA LEU A 23 -7.40 4.00 15.05
C LEU A 23 -8.87 4.48 15.09
N PRO A 24 -9.17 5.55 15.85
CA PRO A 24 -10.44 6.24 15.76
C PRO A 24 -10.68 6.72 14.32
N LYS A 25 -11.93 6.62 13.84
CA LYS A 25 -12.29 6.99 12.45
C LYS A 25 -11.94 8.44 12.13
N GLU A 26 -12.01 9.32 13.14
CA GLU A 26 -11.71 10.74 13.06
C GLU A 26 -10.21 11.01 12.80
N SER A 27 -9.35 10.02 13.10
CA SER A 27 -7.90 10.10 12.85
C SER A 27 -7.53 9.72 11.41
N LEU A 28 -8.42 9.06 10.66
CA LEU A 28 -8.13 8.56 9.32
C LEU A 28 -7.79 9.66 8.29
N PRO A 29 -8.49 10.83 8.26
CA PRO A 29 -8.08 11.93 7.38
C PRO A 29 -6.64 12.38 7.63
N LYS A 30 -6.25 12.50 8.91
CA LYS A 30 -4.88 12.87 9.29
C LYS A 30 -3.86 11.81 8.88
N LEU A 31 -4.20 10.53 9.05
CA LEU A 31 -3.39 9.43 8.55
C LEU A 31 -3.19 9.52 7.02
N CYS A 32 -4.26 9.78 6.25
CA CYS A 32 -4.17 9.95 4.80
C CYS A 32 -3.23 11.12 4.44
N ASP A 33 -3.33 12.25 5.12
CA ASP A 33 -2.45 13.41 4.88
C ASP A 33 -0.98 13.11 5.18
N GLU A 34 -0.70 12.39 6.27
CA GLU A 34 0.66 11.98 6.61
C GLU A 34 1.20 10.92 5.65
N LEU A 35 0.38 9.94 5.26
CA LEU A 35 0.74 8.92 4.27
C LEU A 35 1.04 9.53 2.91
N ARG A 36 0.22 10.47 2.46
CA ARG A 36 0.45 11.26 1.24
C ARG A 36 1.77 12.01 1.30
N ARG A 37 2.03 12.73 2.40
CA ARG A 37 3.30 13.46 2.59
C ARG A 37 4.50 12.51 2.63
N TYR A 38 4.38 11.37 3.30
CA TYR A 38 5.45 10.38 3.35
C TYR A 38 5.76 9.77 1.99
N LEU A 39 4.72 9.49 1.18
CA LEU A 39 4.87 9.07 -0.21
C LEU A 39 5.60 10.12 -1.04
N LEU A 40 5.20 11.40 -0.91
CA LEU A 40 5.87 12.50 -1.59
C LEU A 40 7.37 12.54 -1.24
N ASP A 41 7.70 12.48 0.05
CA ASP A 41 9.09 12.59 0.49
C ASP A 41 9.94 11.37 0.13
N SER A 42 9.36 10.17 0.18
CA SER A 42 10.12 8.93 0.00
C SER A 42 10.32 8.55 -1.46
N VAL A 43 9.37 8.90 -2.33
CA VAL A 43 9.30 8.38 -3.70
C VAL A 43 9.49 9.47 -4.75
N SER A 44 9.37 10.77 -4.41
CA SER A 44 9.56 11.88 -5.37
C SER A 44 10.91 11.89 -6.09
N ARG A 45 11.95 11.33 -5.46
CA ARG A 45 13.30 11.24 -6.06
C ARG A 45 13.48 10.04 -6.97
N SER A 46 12.57 9.07 -6.92
CA SER A 46 12.57 7.91 -7.81
C SER A 46 11.74 8.23 -9.05
N SER A 47 12.18 7.79 -10.23
CA SER A 47 11.32 7.85 -11.42
C SER A 47 10.11 6.93 -11.22
N GLY A 48 9.00 7.12 -11.96
CA GLY A 48 7.90 6.14 -12.04
C GLY A 48 6.50 6.68 -11.78
N HIS A 49 5.56 5.77 -11.50
CA HIS A 49 4.11 6.01 -11.41
C HIS A 49 3.64 6.66 -10.10
N PHE A 50 4.23 7.80 -9.78
CA PHE A 50 4.01 8.52 -8.53
C PHE A 50 2.57 9.03 -8.34
N ALA A 51 1.98 9.64 -9.37
CA ALA A 51 0.67 10.28 -9.27
C ALA A 51 -0.46 9.27 -8.94
N SER A 52 -0.37 8.05 -9.47
CA SER A 52 -1.39 7.01 -9.25
C SER A 52 -1.48 6.54 -7.80
N GLY A 53 -0.34 6.46 -7.09
CA GLY A 53 -0.32 6.15 -5.66
C GLY A 53 -0.92 7.28 -4.80
N LEU A 54 -0.67 8.55 -5.16
CA LEU A 54 -1.24 9.69 -4.45
C LEU A 54 -2.77 9.77 -4.59
N GLY A 55 -3.30 9.37 -5.74
CA GLY A 55 -4.75 9.36 -6.02
C GLY A 55 -5.50 8.22 -5.34
N THR A 56 -4.82 7.25 -4.74
CA THR A 56 -5.45 6.07 -4.11
C THR A 56 -5.18 5.98 -2.60
N VAL A 57 -4.61 7.01 -1.99
CA VAL A 57 -4.31 7.04 -0.54
C VAL A 57 -5.56 6.76 0.31
N GLU A 58 -6.62 7.55 0.14
CA GLU A 58 -7.86 7.41 0.92
C GLU A 58 -8.53 6.07 0.66
N LEU A 59 -8.60 5.65 -0.61
CA LEU A 59 -9.15 4.35 -0.99
C LEU A 59 -8.38 3.21 -0.29
N THR A 60 -7.05 3.27 -0.29
CA THR A 60 -6.21 2.23 0.30
C THR A 60 -6.39 2.16 1.82
N VAL A 61 -6.41 3.32 2.48
CA VAL A 61 -6.69 3.40 3.93
C VAL A 61 -8.06 2.81 4.23
N ALA A 62 -9.10 3.21 3.49
CA ALA A 62 -10.45 2.71 3.68
C ALA A 62 -10.55 1.19 3.47
N LEU A 63 -9.93 0.64 2.42
CA LEU A 63 -9.94 -0.79 2.14
C LEU A 63 -9.29 -1.60 3.28
N HIS A 64 -8.11 -1.19 3.77
CA HIS A 64 -7.45 -1.92 4.87
C HIS A 64 -8.09 -1.67 6.25
N TYR A 65 -8.80 -0.56 6.42
CA TYR A 65 -9.56 -0.27 7.63
C TYR A 65 -10.84 -1.11 7.71
N VAL A 66 -11.51 -1.34 6.57
CA VAL A 66 -12.78 -2.08 6.53
C VAL A 66 -12.56 -3.59 6.39
N TYR A 67 -11.65 -4.01 5.53
CA TYR A 67 -11.40 -5.43 5.25
C TYR A 67 -10.29 -6.00 6.14
N ASN A 68 -10.42 -7.27 6.52
CA ASN A 68 -9.45 -8.02 7.30
C ASN A 68 -8.36 -8.62 6.40
N THR A 69 -7.57 -7.78 5.74
CA THR A 69 -6.43 -8.24 4.95
C THR A 69 -5.34 -8.83 5.85
N PRO A 70 -4.63 -9.91 5.46
CA PRO A 70 -4.67 -10.55 4.13
C PRO A 70 -5.71 -11.67 3.99
N PHE A 71 -6.53 -11.96 5.02
CA PHE A 71 -7.62 -12.94 4.90
C PHE A 71 -8.60 -12.52 3.81
N ASP A 72 -9.05 -11.26 3.86
CA ASP A 72 -9.75 -10.63 2.75
C ASP A 72 -8.72 -10.22 1.69
N GLN A 73 -8.88 -10.79 0.49
CA GLN A 73 -7.92 -10.64 -0.58
C GLN A 73 -8.18 -9.36 -1.38
N LEU A 74 -7.27 -8.37 -1.29
CA LEU A 74 -7.30 -7.16 -2.10
C LEU A 74 -6.46 -7.33 -3.38
N ILE A 75 -7.11 -7.13 -4.53
CA ILE A 75 -6.49 -7.26 -5.86
C ILE A 75 -6.30 -5.88 -6.48
N TRP A 76 -5.06 -5.55 -6.86
CA TRP A 76 -4.72 -4.33 -7.58
C TRP A 76 -4.48 -4.63 -9.07
N ASP A 77 -5.21 -3.98 -9.96
CA ASP A 77 -4.94 -4.05 -11.41
C ASP A 77 -3.73 -3.18 -11.78
N VAL A 78 -2.81 -3.70 -12.60
CA VAL A 78 -1.46 -3.14 -12.89
C VAL A 78 -0.56 -3.04 -11.66
N GLY A 79 -1.05 -2.44 -10.56
CA GLY A 79 -0.37 -2.34 -9.27
C GLY A 79 0.44 -1.06 -9.06
N HIS A 80 0.56 -0.21 -10.08
CA HIS A 80 1.33 1.05 -10.02
C HIS A 80 0.83 2.05 -8.95
N GLN A 81 -0.45 1.93 -8.58
CA GLN A 81 -1.12 2.71 -7.55
C GLN A 81 -0.93 2.15 -6.13
N ALA A 82 -0.32 0.97 -5.96
CA ALA A 82 -0.31 0.23 -4.69
C ALA A 82 0.80 0.66 -3.70
N TYR A 83 1.42 1.83 -3.86
CA TYR A 83 2.46 2.28 -2.92
C TYR A 83 1.92 2.56 -1.50
N PRO A 84 0.75 3.22 -1.32
CA PRO A 84 0.14 3.33 0.00
C PRO A 84 -0.13 1.95 0.61
N HIS A 85 -0.51 0.98 -0.22
CA HIS A 85 -0.77 -0.40 0.21
C HIS A 85 0.49 -1.06 0.75
N LYS A 86 1.62 -0.95 0.04
CA LYS A 86 2.91 -1.46 0.52
C LYS A 86 3.31 -0.81 1.86
N ILE A 87 3.12 0.50 2.00
CA ILE A 87 3.44 1.22 3.25
C ILE A 87 2.62 0.67 4.43
N LEU A 88 1.30 0.53 4.28
CA LEU A 88 0.39 0.09 5.34
C LEU A 88 0.47 -1.42 5.66
N THR A 89 1.27 -2.17 4.91
CA THR A 89 1.42 -3.63 5.04
C THR A 89 2.87 -4.01 5.37
N GLY A 90 3.47 -3.26 6.29
CA GLY A 90 4.78 -3.56 6.88
C GLY A 90 6.00 -3.24 6.01
N ARG A 91 5.83 -2.53 4.89
CA ARG A 91 6.94 -2.19 3.97
C ARG A 91 7.28 -0.70 3.95
N ARG A 92 6.78 0.08 4.92
CA ARG A 92 7.04 1.52 5.06
C ARG A 92 8.53 1.87 4.93
N ASP A 93 9.38 1.29 5.76
CA ASP A 93 10.80 1.66 5.83
C ASP A 93 11.60 1.29 4.57
N LYS A 94 11.07 0.36 3.76
CA LYS A 94 11.68 -0.07 2.50
C LYS A 94 11.16 0.70 1.30
N ILE A 95 10.15 1.56 1.43
CA ILE A 95 9.49 2.20 0.28
C ILE A 95 10.46 3.04 -0.55
N GLY A 96 11.45 3.68 0.08
CA GLY A 96 12.47 4.47 -0.61
C GLY A 96 13.44 3.64 -1.48
N THR A 97 13.39 2.30 -1.40
CA THR A 97 14.18 1.38 -2.23
C THR A 97 13.44 0.90 -3.47
N ILE A 98 12.19 1.33 -3.66
CA ILE A 98 11.36 0.85 -4.77
C ILE A 98 12.03 1.13 -6.12
N ARG A 99 11.94 0.17 -7.04
CA ARG A 99 12.60 0.20 -8.37
C ARG A 99 14.13 0.16 -8.35
N GLN A 100 14.76 -0.02 -7.19
CA GLN A 100 16.19 -0.22 -7.11
C GLN A 100 16.52 -1.71 -7.13
N LYS A 101 17.70 -2.06 -7.64
CA LYS A 101 18.17 -3.45 -7.62
C LYS A 101 18.23 -3.95 -6.17
N GLY A 102 17.52 -5.04 -5.87
CA GLY A 102 17.43 -5.60 -4.52
C GLY A 102 16.51 -4.84 -3.56
N GLY A 103 15.80 -3.81 -4.04
CA GLY A 103 14.75 -3.10 -3.30
C GLY A 103 13.35 -3.64 -3.59
N LEU A 104 12.33 -2.90 -3.17
CA LEU A 104 10.93 -3.29 -3.42
C LEU A 104 10.58 -3.28 -4.91
N HIS A 105 9.69 -4.20 -5.30
CA HIS A 105 9.08 -4.21 -6.62
C HIS A 105 8.13 -3.00 -6.80
N PRO A 106 8.09 -2.42 -8.02
CA PRO A 106 7.16 -1.34 -8.34
C PRO A 106 5.68 -1.74 -8.35
N PHE A 107 5.39 -3.04 -8.35
CA PHE A 107 4.04 -3.57 -8.38
C PHE A 107 3.88 -4.61 -7.26
N PRO A 108 2.65 -4.94 -6.85
CA PRO A 108 2.41 -6.10 -6.02
C PRO A 108 3.09 -7.34 -6.60
N TRP A 109 3.82 -8.05 -5.74
CA TRP A 109 4.54 -9.26 -6.08
C TRP A 109 4.34 -10.27 -4.95
N ARG A 110 3.81 -11.45 -5.27
CA ARG A 110 3.49 -12.49 -4.29
C ARG A 110 4.67 -12.89 -3.40
N GLY A 111 5.88 -12.90 -3.95
CA GLY A 111 7.09 -13.20 -3.19
C GLY A 111 7.52 -12.10 -2.22
N GLU A 112 6.92 -10.90 -2.29
CA GLU A 112 7.25 -9.75 -1.45
C GLU A 112 6.45 -9.72 -0.15
N SER A 113 5.19 -10.11 -0.21
CA SER A 113 4.23 -9.92 0.88
C SER A 113 3.00 -10.81 0.72
N GLU A 114 2.49 -11.32 1.84
CA GLU A 114 1.20 -12.03 1.90
C GLU A 114 0.00 -11.14 1.51
N TYR A 115 0.15 -9.82 1.57
CA TYR A 115 -0.88 -8.87 1.16
C TYR A 115 -0.94 -8.68 -0.37
N ASP A 116 0.08 -9.12 -1.11
CA ASP A 116 0.16 -9.01 -2.56
C ASP A 116 -0.46 -10.27 -3.20
N VAL A 117 -1.79 -10.29 -3.31
CA VAL A 117 -2.58 -11.44 -3.76
C VAL A 117 -2.17 -11.96 -5.15
N LEU A 118 -1.69 -11.09 -6.04
CA LEU A 118 -1.22 -11.42 -7.39
C LEU A 118 0.07 -10.67 -7.71
N SER A 119 0.91 -11.30 -8.53
CA SER A 119 2.02 -10.61 -9.20
C SER A 119 1.47 -9.94 -10.46
N VAL A 120 1.58 -8.61 -10.53
CA VAL A 120 0.93 -7.81 -11.59
C VAL A 120 1.92 -6.88 -12.31
N GLY A 121 1.47 -6.35 -13.45
CA GLY A 121 2.21 -5.38 -14.25
C GLY A 121 1.48 -5.04 -15.55
N HIS A 122 0.89 -6.03 -16.21
CA HIS A 122 -0.07 -5.81 -17.30
C HIS A 122 -1.44 -5.44 -16.74
N SER A 123 -2.16 -4.58 -17.47
CA SER A 123 -3.51 -4.16 -17.12
C SER A 123 -4.56 -5.22 -17.43
N SER A 124 -5.75 -5.02 -16.86
CA SER A 124 -6.97 -5.79 -17.16
C SER A 124 -6.90 -7.26 -16.74
N THR A 125 -6.05 -7.60 -15.78
CA THR A 125 -5.88 -8.97 -15.27
C THR A 125 -6.63 -9.21 -13.96
N SER A 126 -7.04 -8.15 -13.26
CA SER A 126 -7.67 -8.22 -11.94
C SER A 126 -9.04 -8.91 -11.93
N ILE A 127 -9.91 -8.63 -12.90
CA ILE A 127 -11.29 -9.14 -12.90
C ILE A 127 -11.33 -10.65 -13.11
N SER A 128 -10.61 -11.16 -14.11
CA SER A 128 -10.55 -12.61 -14.36
C SER A 128 -9.89 -13.36 -13.20
N ALA A 129 -8.82 -12.80 -12.63
CA ALA A 129 -8.18 -13.38 -11.46
C ALA A 129 -9.07 -13.33 -10.21
N GLY A 130 -9.80 -12.24 -10.01
CA GLY A 130 -10.76 -12.08 -8.92
C GLY A 130 -11.91 -13.09 -9.00
N ILE A 131 -12.42 -13.36 -10.20
CA ILE A 131 -13.41 -14.44 -10.41
C ILE A 131 -12.81 -15.80 -10.03
N GLY A 132 -11.60 -16.10 -10.49
CA GLY A 132 -10.93 -17.36 -10.17
C GLY A 132 -10.72 -17.57 -8.68
N ILE A 133 -10.32 -16.52 -7.96
CA ILE A 133 -10.18 -16.51 -6.50
C ILE A 133 -11.53 -16.74 -5.82
N ALA A 134 -12.58 -16.03 -6.25
CA ALA A 134 -13.91 -16.15 -5.65
C ALA A 134 -14.53 -17.55 -5.81
N VAL A 135 -14.26 -18.22 -6.94
CA VAL A 135 -14.73 -19.60 -7.19
C VAL A 135 -13.99 -20.63 -6.33
N ALA A 136 -12.74 -20.34 -5.94
CA ALA A 136 -11.90 -21.27 -5.19
C ALA A 136 -11.99 -21.10 -3.65
N ALA A 137 -12.60 -20.02 -3.17
CA ALA A 137 -12.77 -19.70 -1.75
C ALA A 137 -13.84 -20.56 -1.07
#